data_AF-A0A0V7ZNU4-F1
#
_entry.id   AF-A0A0V7ZNU4-F1
#
_cell.length_a   1.000
_cell.length_b   1.000
_cell.length_c   1.000
_cell.angle_alpha   90.00
_cell.angle_beta   90.00
_cell.angle_gamma   90.00
#
_symmetry.space_group_name_H-M   'P 1'
#
loop_
_entity.id
_entity.type
_entity.pdbx_description
1 polymer ?
#
loop_
_entity_poly.entity_id
_entity_poly.type
_entity_poly.pdbx_seq_one_letter_code
_entity_poly.pdbx_strand_id
1 'polypeptide(L)' 'MAWVRLAISLVIYLIISLILAEWKNLIEVQAIYPKASAFGNFTVFNIKENNYRLIVDIIYKTQRIYIKYVLTHAEYDKDK' A
#
# COMPACT_ATOMS: atom_id res chain seq x y z
N MET A 1 0.87 -23.42 2.31
CA MET A 1 0.35 -23.08 0.95
C MET A 1 -0.93 -22.22 0.96
N ALA A 2 -1.94 -22.48 1.80
CA ALA A 2 -3.15 -21.64 1.88
C ALA A 2 -2.88 -20.16 2.23
N TRP A 3 -1.96 -19.92 3.16
CA TRP A 3 -1.59 -18.58 3.65
C TRP A 3 -0.93 -17.66 2.62
N VAL A 4 -0.27 -18.24 1.60
CA VAL A 4 0.36 -17.50 0.50
C VAL A 4 -0.69 -17.03 -0.49
N ARG A 5 -1.66 -17.89 -0.82
CA ARG A 5 -2.80 -17.54 -1.70
C ARG A 5 -3.66 -16.41 -1.12
N LEU A 6 -3.92 -16.45 0.19
CA LEU A 6 -4.65 -15.38 0.89
C LEU A 6 -3.91 -14.04 0.84
N ALA A 7 -2.59 -14.04 1.03
CA ALA A 7 -1.79 -12.81 0.95
C ALA A 7 -1.81 -12.22 -0.47
N ILE A 8 -1.64 -13.05 -1.50
CA ILE A 8 -1.71 -12.64 -2.90
C ILE A 8 -3.09 -12.04 -3.23
N SER A 9 -4.17 -12.69 -2.78
CA SER A 9 -5.54 -12.19 -3.00
C SER A 9 -5.78 -10.82 -2.36
N LEU A 10 -5.26 -10.59 -1.14
CA LEU A 10 -5.40 -9.31 -0.45
C LEU A 10 -4.61 -8.20 -1.14
N VAL A 11 -3.42 -8.51 -1.64
CA VAL A 11 -2.60 -7.56 -2.43
C VAL A 11 -3.34 -7.18 -3.72
N ILE A 12 -3.89 -8.16 -4.45
CA ILE A 12 -4.66 -7.90 -5.68
C ILE A 12 -5.89 -7.03 -5.38
N TYR A 13 -6.65 -7.37 -4.34
CA TYR A 13 -7.82 -6.57 -3.95
C TYR A 13 -7.45 -5.13 -3.62
N LEU A 14 -6.36 -4.92 -2.86
CA LEU A 14 -5.86 -3.59 -2.55
C LEU A 14 -5.42 -2.84 -3.81
N ILE A 15 -4.73 -3.49 -4.75
CA ILE A 15 -4.35 -2.86 -6.02
C ILE A 15 -5.59 -2.42 -6.82
N ILE A 16 -6.63 -3.26 -6.88
CA ILE A 16 -7.87 -2.92 -7.58
C ILE A 16 -8.55 -1.71 -6.91
N SER A 17 -8.64 -1.67 -5.59
CA SER A 17 -9.27 -0.54 -4.89
C SER A 17 -8.47 0.76 -5.07
N LEU A 18 -7.14 0.69 -5.17
CA LEU A 18 -6.29 1.85 -5.46
C LEU A 18 -6.57 2.42 -6.86
N ILE A 19 -6.82 1.57 -7.87
CA ILE A 19 -7.06 2.03 -9.26
C ILE A 19 -8.36 2.84 -9.39
N LEU A 20 -9.33 2.60 -8.51
CA LEU A 20 -10.62 3.30 -8.50
C LEU A 20 -10.63 4.53 -7.60
N ALA A 21 -9.55 4.80 -6.88
CA ALA A 21 -9.51 5.84 -5.86
C ALA A 21 -9.16 7.21 -6.45
N GLU A 22 -9.92 8.24 -6.05
CA GLU A 22 -9.69 9.64 -6.45
C GLU A 22 -9.25 10.51 -5.27
N TRP A 23 -8.26 10.04 -4.50
CA TRP A 23 -7.78 10.79 -3.34
C TRP A 23 -7.01 12.04 -3.72
N LYS A 24 -7.09 13.07 -2.88
CA LYS A 24 -6.38 14.35 -3.09
C LYS A 24 -5.19 14.55 -2.15
N ASN A 25 -5.11 13.76 -1.09
CA ASN A 25 -4.07 13.87 -0.07
C ASN A 25 -4.03 12.59 0.78
N LEU A 26 -3.01 12.48 1.64
CA LEU A 26 -2.83 11.34 2.54
C LEU A 26 -3.98 11.19 3.56
N ILE A 27 -4.61 12.28 3.99
CA ILE A 27 -5.70 12.24 4.97
C ILE A 27 -6.89 11.46 4.41
N GLU A 28 -7.23 11.68 3.14
CA GLU A 28 -8.28 10.94 2.44
C GLU A 28 -7.93 9.46 2.25
N VAL A 29 -6.66 9.13 2.00
CA VAL A 29 -6.19 7.74 2.00
C VAL A 29 -6.39 7.12 3.38
N GLN A 30 -6.00 7.83 4.44
CA GLN A 30 -6.08 7.37 5.83
C GLN A 30 -7.51 7.22 6.34
N ALA A 31 -8.47 7.96 5.78
CA ALA A 31 -9.89 7.78 6.08
C ALA A 31 -10.39 6.37 5.70
N ILE A 32 -9.82 5.77 4.64
CA ILE A 32 -10.16 4.41 4.18
C ILE A 32 -9.17 3.37 4.74
N TYR A 33 -7.88 3.75 4.82
CA TYR A 33 -6.79 2.90 5.29
C TYR A 33 -6.07 3.58 6.47
N PRO A 34 -6.61 3.50 7.70
CA PRO A 34 -6.08 4.25 8.85
C PRO A 34 -4.62 3.94 9.21
N LYS A 35 -4.12 2.77 8.80
CA LYS A 35 -2.73 2.33 9.00
C LYS A 35 -1.79 2.74 7.86
N ALA A 36 -2.30 3.41 6.82
CA ALA A 36 -1.46 3.95 5.77
C ALA A 36 -0.58 5.08 6.32
N SER A 37 0.67 5.12 5.88
CA SER A 37 1.67 6.07 6.38
C SER A 37 2.50 6.64 5.24
N ALA A 38 3.02 7.85 5.42
CA ALA A 38 4.00 8.43 4.51
C ALA A 38 5.42 8.01 4.87
N PHE A 39 6.23 7.71 3.86
CA PHE A 39 7.67 7.52 3.97
C PHE A 39 8.34 8.24 2.80
N GLY A 40 8.91 9.42 3.06
CA GLY A 40 9.35 10.33 2.01
C GLY A 40 8.18 10.72 1.10
N ASN A 41 8.34 10.48 -0.21
CA ASN A 41 7.32 10.74 -1.22
C ASN A 41 6.33 9.57 -1.42
N PHE A 42 6.47 8.48 -0.66
CA PHE A 42 5.69 7.27 -0.84
C PHE A 42 4.63 7.11 0.23
N THR A 43 3.54 6.42 -0.15
CA THR A 43 2.50 5.94 0.77
C THR A 43 2.69 4.44 0.97
N VAL A 44 2.72 4.01 2.23
CA VAL A 44 2.95 2.64 2.65
C VAL A 44 1.69 2.06 3.25
N PHE A 45 1.20 0.96 2.69
CA PHE A 45 0.04 0.20 3.17
C PHE A 45 0.49 -1.09 3.87
N ASN A 46 -0.03 -1.33 5.07
CA ASN A 46 0.20 -2.57 5.81
C ASN A 46 -0.80 -3.66 5.36
N ILE A 47 -0.31 -4.85 5.05
CA ILE A 47 -1.13 -5.97 4.60
C ILE A 47 -0.96 -7.16 5.56
N LYS A 48 -2.07 -7.85 5.86
CA LYS A 48 -2.14 -9.09 6.66
C LYS A 48 -1.43 -8.97 8.01
N GLU A 49 -2.02 -8.22 8.94
CA GLU A 49 -1.47 -8.01 10.30
C GLU A 49 -0.01 -7.51 10.30
N ASN A 50 0.31 -6.57 9.40
CA ASN A 50 1.65 -6.00 9.25
C ASN A 50 2.73 -6.96 8.73
N ASN A 51 2.39 -8.12 8.17
CA ASN A 51 3.41 -9.03 7.60
C ASN A 51 3.99 -8.54 6.27
N TYR A 52 3.26 -7.71 5.52
CA TYR A 52 3.71 -7.16 4.25
C TYR A 52 3.47 -5.65 4.15
N ARG A 53 4.18 -5.00 3.23
CA ARG A 53 4.07 -3.59 2.88
C ARG A 53 3.86 -3.46 1.38
N LEU A 54 2.80 -2.77 0.97
CA LEU A 54 2.66 -2.25 -0.39
C LEU A 54 3.11 -0.79 -0.37
N ILE A 55 4.15 -0.49 -1.14
CA ILE A 55 4.73 0.85 -1.25
C ILE A 55 4.32 1.42 -2.60
N VAL A 56 3.68 2.58 -2.57
CA VAL A 56 3.22 3.27 -3.76
C VAL A 56 3.64 4.72 -3.78
N ASP A 57 3.76 5.27 -4.97
CA ASP A 57 3.89 6.70 -5.22
C ASP A 57 2.55 7.21 -5.75
N ILE A 58 1.91 8.13 -5.01
CA ILE A 58 0.60 8.69 -5.37
C ILE A 58 0.80 10.13 -5.84
N ILE A 59 0.66 10.35 -7.14
CA ILE A 59 0.63 11.68 -7.71
C ILE A 59 -0.82 12.18 -7.69
N TYR A 60 -1.23 12.74 -6.55
CA TYR A 60 -2.59 13.21 -6.30
C TYR A 60 -3.09 14.18 -7.39
N LYS A 61 -2.24 15.06 -7.91
CA LYS A 61 -2.66 16.01 -8.97
C LYS A 61 -3.12 15.31 -10.25
N THR A 62 -2.45 14.22 -10.63
CA THR A 62 -2.74 13.50 -11.88
C THR A 62 -3.56 12.23 -11.65
N GLN A 63 -3.95 11.93 -10.40
CA GLN A 63 -4.64 10.70 -10.02
C GLN A 63 -3.91 9.44 -10.51
N ARG A 64 -2.57 9.44 -10.37
CA ARG A 64 -1.72 8.31 -10.77
C ARG A 64 -1.13 7.65 -9.55
N ILE A 65 -1.24 6.32 -9.49
CA ILE A 65 -0.63 5.50 -8.46
C ILE A 65 0.37 4.57 -9.12
N TYR A 66 1.63 4.66 -8.71
CA TYR A 66 2.68 3.76 -9.15
C TYR A 66 3.01 2.79 -8.02
N ILE A 67 2.82 1.50 -8.28
CA ILE A 67 3.27 0.44 -7.37
C ILE A 67 4.79 0.34 -7.50
N LYS A 68 5.51 0.59 -6.41
CA LYS A 68 6.98 0.51 -6.38
C LYS A 68 7.42 -0.85 -5.89
N TYR A 69 6.89 -1.28 -4.75
CA TYR A 69 7.33 -2.52 -4.09
C TYR A 69 6.19 -3.22 -3.35
N VAL A 70 6.30 -4.53 -3.26
CA VAL A 70 5.57 -5.38 -2.32
C VAL A 70 6.61 -6.15 -1.51
N LEU A 71 6.80 -5.77 -0.25
CA LEU A 71 7.85 -6.30 0.61
C LEU A 71 7.24 -7.03 1.81
N THR A 72 7.97 -7.99 2.37
CA THR A 72 7.71 -8.47 3.73
C THR A 72 8.10 -7.39 4.76
N HIS A 73 7.61 -7.51 5.98
CA HIS A 73 8.01 -6.60 7.06
C HIS A 73 9.52 -6.64 7.32
N ALA A 74 10.11 -7.83 7.27
CA ALA A 74 11.54 -8.02 7.48
C ALA A 74 12.40 -7.42 6.35
N GLU A 75 11.92 -7.44 5.11
CA GLU A 75 12.59 -6.76 3.99
C GLU A 75 12.44 -5.24 4.09
N TYR A 76 11.27 -4.76 4.49
CA TYR A 76 11.04 -3.32 4.67
C TYR A 76 11.90 -2.69 5.77
N ASP A 77 12.12 -3.39 6.88
CA ASP A 77 12.89 -2.85 8.01
C ASP A 77 14.41 -2.92 7.83
N LYS A 78 14.92 -3.71 6.86
CA LYS A 78 16.37 -3.86 6.61
C LYS A 78 17.03 -2.59 6.05
N ASP A 79 16.26 -1.76 5.35
CA ASP A 79 16.74 -0.57 4.66
C ASP A 79 16.19 0.73 5.27
N LYS A 80 15.74 0.64 6.53
CA LYS A 80 15.16 1.77 7.27
C LYS A 80 16.19 2.55 8.08
#